data_AF-A0A2W6HWI9-F1
#
_entry.id   AF-A0A2W6HWI9-F1
#
_cell.length_a   1.000
_cell.length_b   1.000
_cell.length_c   1.000
_cell.angle_alpha   90.00
_cell.angle_beta   90.00
_cell.angle_gamma   90.00
#
_symmetry.space_group_name_H-M   'P 1'
#
loop_
_entity.id
_entity.type
_entity.pdbx_description
1 polymer ?
#
loop_
_entity_poly.entity_id
_entity_poly.type
_entity_poly.pdbx_seq_one_letter_code
_entity_poly.pdbx_strand_id
1 'polypeptide(L)'
;MWDQYQQWLKEGNSPMPIGPAYALYTPEHFRAIRDQAFAWMRGEAVARGYDGIESCASYYNSGVSRYRLEARAMVAWRDAVNQQLEQLVLAPPMGIETWDQVRALLPQPEAFAWPEKAELPLDTGTPAVEL
;
A
#
# COMPACT_ATOMS: atom_id res chain seq x y z
N MET A 1 -26.56 -16.86 27.23
CA MET A 1 -26.25 -16.44 25.85
C MET A 1 -25.00 -17.14 25.33
N TRP A 2 -23.88 -17.12 26.08
CA TRP A 2 -22.67 -17.90 25.72
C TRP A 2 -22.83 -19.42 25.86
N ASP A 3 -23.44 -19.91 26.95
CA ASP A 3 -23.62 -21.36 27.17
C ASP A 3 -24.51 -22.04 26.13
N GLN A 4 -25.54 -21.32 25.65
CA GLN A 4 -26.43 -21.79 24.58
C GLN A 4 -25.70 -21.87 23.23
N TYR A 5 -24.82 -20.92 22.94
CA TYR A 5 -24.00 -20.94 21.73
C TYR A 5 -23.00 -22.10 21.75
N GLN A 6 -22.40 -22.40 22.91
CA GLN A 6 -21.51 -23.54 23.10
C GLN A 6 -22.24 -24.89 22.92
N GLN A 7 -23.47 -25.00 23.43
CA GLN A 7 -24.32 -26.18 23.23
C GLN A 7 -24.63 -26.38 21.73
N TRP A 8 -25.01 -25.31 21.05
CA TRP A 8 -25.34 -25.32 19.62
C TRP A 8 -24.16 -25.75 18.74
N LEU A 9 -22.93 -25.33 19.06
CA LEU A 9 -21.72 -25.81 18.38
C LEU A 9 -21.45 -27.30 18.62
N LYS A 10 -21.70 -27.80 19.85
CA LYS A 10 -21.52 -29.22 20.21
C LYS A 10 -22.51 -30.15 19.51
N GLU A 11 -23.66 -29.63 19.10
CA GLU A 11 -24.65 -30.35 18.28
C GLU A 11 -24.22 -30.49 16.81
N GLY A 12 -23.03 -30.01 16.45
CA GLY A 12 -22.46 -30.12 15.10
C GLY A 12 -22.88 -29.00 14.16
N ASN A 13 -23.58 -27.99 14.67
CA ASN A 13 -23.92 -26.82 13.88
C ASN A 13 -22.68 -25.94 13.65
N SER A 14 -22.58 -25.36 12.47
CA SER A 14 -21.52 -24.41 12.11
C SER A 14 -22.12 -23.02 11.89
N PRO A 15 -21.52 -21.95 12.44
CA PRO A 15 -21.98 -20.60 12.17
C PRO A 15 -21.98 -20.34 10.67
N MET A 16 -22.96 -19.56 10.21
CA MET A 16 -23.02 -19.17 8.81
C MET A 16 -21.69 -18.50 8.43
N PRO A 17 -21.10 -18.83 7.28
CA PRO A 17 -19.90 -18.17 6.82
C PRO A 17 -20.11 -16.66 6.84
N ILE A 18 -19.15 -15.92 7.39
CA ILE A 18 -19.17 -14.47 7.26
C ILE A 18 -19.08 -14.19 5.76
N GLY A 19 -20.10 -13.52 5.21
CA GLY A 19 -20.12 -13.13 3.80
C GLY A 19 -18.93 -12.23 3.46
N PRO A 20 -18.64 -12.01 2.17
CA PRO A 20 -17.57 -11.12 1.76
C PRO A 20 -17.79 -9.71 2.34
N ALA A 21 -16.71 -9.01 2.69
CA ALA A 21 -16.77 -7.69 3.33
C ALA A 21 -17.52 -6.63 2.49
N TYR A 22 -17.61 -6.86 1.17
CA TYR A 22 -18.35 -6.04 0.21
C TYR A 22 -18.76 -6.90 -0.99
N ALA A 23 -19.78 -6.45 -1.74
CA ALA A 23 -20.09 -7.00 -3.04
C ALA A 23 -19.15 -6.42 -4.11
N LEU A 24 -18.84 -7.20 -5.15
CA LEU A 24 -17.97 -6.74 -6.24
C LEU A 24 -18.61 -5.60 -7.03
N TYR A 25 -17.76 -4.72 -7.55
CA TYR A 25 -18.12 -3.54 -8.35
C TYR A 25 -19.08 -2.55 -7.67
N THR A 26 -19.15 -2.54 -6.33
CA THR A 26 -19.85 -1.49 -5.57
C THR A 26 -18.91 -0.35 -5.16
N PRO A 27 -19.43 0.82 -4.76
CA PRO A 27 -18.61 1.91 -4.22
C PRO A 27 -17.75 1.51 -3.02
N GLU A 28 -18.19 0.52 -2.22
CA GLU A 28 -17.44 -0.02 -1.08
C GLU A 28 -16.25 -0.85 -1.55
N HIS A 29 -16.44 -1.69 -2.58
CA HIS A 29 -15.35 -2.44 -3.21
C HIS A 29 -14.28 -1.50 -3.76
N PHE A 30 -14.68 -0.48 -4.53
CA PHE A 30 -13.73 0.47 -5.10
C PHE A 30 -13.02 1.32 -4.03
N ARG A 31 -13.71 1.68 -2.94
CA ARG A 31 -13.05 2.32 -1.77
C ARG A 31 -12.02 1.39 -1.14
N ALA A 32 -12.36 0.12 -0.91
CA ALA A 32 -11.43 -0.86 -0.35
C ALA A 32 -10.20 -1.08 -1.25
N ILE A 33 -10.38 -1.07 -2.58
CA ILE A 33 -9.27 -1.10 -3.53
C ILE A 33 -8.38 0.15 -3.39
N ARG A 34 -8.99 1.34 -3.36
CA ARG A 34 -8.25 2.60 -3.23
C ARG A 34 -7.44 2.65 -1.94
N ASP A 35 -8.03 2.24 -0.83
CA ASP A 35 -7.36 2.25 0.48
C ASP A 35 -6.15 1.29 0.49
N GLN A 36 -6.28 0.12 -0.14
CA GLN A 36 -5.17 -0.83 -0.30
C GLN A 36 -4.06 -0.26 -1.21
N ALA A 37 -4.42 0.44 -2.30
CA ALA A 37 -3.44 1.11 -3.14
C ALA A 37 -2.66 2.20 -2.40
N PHE A 38 -3.34 3.01 -1.58
CA PHE A 38 -2.67 3.99 -0.74
C PHE A 38 -1.78 3.34 0.33
N ALA A 39 -2.21 2.24 0.94
CA ALA A 39 -1.40 1.49 1.89
C ALA A 39 -0.13 0.92 1.24
N TRP A 40 -0.25 0.40 0.01
CA TRP A 40 0.87 -0.08 -0.78
C TRP A 40 1.86 1.04 -1.13
N MET A 41 1.37 2.17 -1.67
CA MET A 41 2.21 3.33 -1.97
C MET A 41 2.91 3.89 -0.73
N ARG A 42 2.23 3.89 0.42
CA ARG A 42 2.84 4.24 1.71
C ARG A 42 3.94 3.27 2.08
N GLY A 43 3.72 1.97 1.91
CA GLY A 43 4.72 0.93 2.17
C GLY A 43 6.01 1.17 1.38
N GLU A 44 5.91 1.56 0.11
CA GLU A 44 7.08 1.91 -0.71
C GLU A 44 7.83 3.16 -0.23
N ALA A 45 7.11 4.18 0.24
CA ALA A 45 7.74 5.36 0.85
C ALA A 45 8.46 4.99 2.16
N VAL A 46 7.82 4.18 3.01
CA VAL A 46 8.41 3.70 4.28
C VAL A 46 9.63 2.82 4.04
N ALA A 47 9.59 1.93 3.05
CA ALA A 47 10.71 1.09 2.67
C ALA A 47 11.91 1.89 2.11
N ARG A 48 11.75 3.19 1.83
CA ARG A 48 12.80 4.13 1.46
C ARG A 48 13.23 5.06 2.60
N GLY A 49 12.68 4.86 3.81
CA GLY A 49 13.05 5.60 5.02
C GLY A 49 12.24 6.87 5.28
N TYR A 50 11.08 7.04 4.64
CA TYR A 50 10.17 8.15 4.92
C TYR A 50 9.04 7.73 5.87
N ASP A 51 8.43 8.68 6.58
CA ASP A 51 7.26 8.39 7.43
C ASP A 51 6.00 8.00 6.63
N GLY A 52 5.96 8.41 5.36
CA GLY A 52 4.83 8.17 4.46
C GLY A 52 5.00 8.90 3.12
N ILE A 53 3.95 8.86 2.30
CA ILE A 53 3.92 9.45 0.95
C ILE A 53 4.19 10.96 1.02
N GLU A 54 3.56 11.65 1.98
CA GLU A 54 3.64 13.09 2.16
C GLU A 54 5.05 13.53 2.56
N SER A 55 5.70 12.76 3.44
CA SER A 55 7.08 13.00 3.88
C SER A 55 8.04 12.89 2.69
N CYS A 56 7.93 11.83 1.88
CA CYS A 56 8.70 11.69 0.64
C CYS A 56 8.43 12.84 -0.34
N ALA A 57 7.16 13.09 -0.65
CA ALA A 57 6.74 14.10 -1.63
C ALA A 57 7.12 15.54 -1.23
N SER A 58 7.25 15.83 0.07
CA SER A 58 7.64 17.16 0.56
C SER A 58 8.99 17.65 0.00
N TYR A 59 9.87 16.73 -0.39
CA TYR A 59 11.19 17.05 -0.94
C TYR A 59 11.19 17.34 -2.44
N TYR A 60 10.03 17.50 -3.10
CA TYR A 60 9.91 17.70 -4.55
C TYR A 60 10.77 18.84 -5.11
N ASN A 61 10.99 19.90 -4.32
CA ASN A 61 11.84 21.05 -4.64
C ASN A 61 13.08 21.15 -3.75
N SER A 62 13.48 20.07 -3.07
CA SER A 62 14.66 20.04 -2.21
C SER A 62 15.92 20.44 -2.97
N GLY A 63 16.85 21.14 -2.28
CA GLY A 63 18.19 21.41 -2.81
C GLY A 63 19.04 20.15 -2.95
N VAL A 64 18.78 19.13 -2.14
CA VAL A 64 19.50 17.85 -2.16
C VAL A 64 18.97 16.98 -3.31
N SER A 65 19.84 16.68 -4.27
CA SER A 65 19.46 15.99 -5.52
C SER A 65 18.77 14.65 -5.30
N ARG A 66 19.27 13.81 -4.39
CA ARG A 66 18.67 12.50 -4.10
C ARG A 66 17.22 12.62 -3.65
N TYR A 67 16.97 13.38 -2.58
CA TYR A 67 15.61 13.56 -2.04
C TYR A 67 14.66 14.19 -3.07
N ARG A 68 15.16 15.11 -3.89
CA ARG A 68 14.39 15.70 -4.98
C ARG A 68 13.97 14.65 -6.03
N LEU A 69 14.88 13.75 -6.40
CA LEU A 69 14.59 12.69 -7.37
C LEU A 69 13.63 11.64 -6.79
N GLU A 70 13.83 11.21 -5.54
CA GLU A 70 12.91 10.31 -4.84
C GLU A 70 11.48 10.89 -4.78
N ALA A 71 11.35 12.15 -4.37
CA ALA A 71 10.05 12.83 -4.30
C ALA A 71 9.37 12.93 -5.67
N ARG A 72 10.12 13.22 -6.74
CA ARG A 72 9.59 13.28 -8.10
C ARG A 72 9.11 11.92 -8.59
N ALA A 73 9.88 10.86 -8.32
CA ALA A 73 9.48 9.50 -8.66
C ALA A 73 8.22 9.08 -7.88
N MET A 74 8.15 9.38 -6.57
CA MET A 74 6.96 9.12 -5.74
C MET A 74 5.72 9.84 -6.28
N VAL A 75 5.81 11.13 -6.60
CA VAL A 75 4.67 11.90 -7.13
C VAL A 75 4.24 11.34 -8.49
N ALA A 76 5.18 11.13 -9.41
CA ALA A 76 4.87 10.60 -10.74
C ALA A 76 4.19 9.22 -10.66
N TRP A 77 4.71 8.34 -9.80
CA TRP A 77 4.16 7.01 -9.60
C TRP A 77 2.77 7.05 -8.96
N ARG A 78 2.60 7.81 -7.88
CA ARG A 78 1.30 7.99 -7.20
C ARG A 78 0.24 8.51 -8.16
N ASP A 79 0.60 9.50 -8.99
CA ASP A 79 -0.34 10.11 -9.92
C ASP A 79 -0.74 9.10 -11.01
N ALA A 80 0.20 8.32 -11.53
CA ALA A 80 -0.08 7.24 -12.49
C ALA A 80 -0.97 6.14 -11.89
N VAL A 81 -0.73 5.74 -10.64
CA VAL A 81 -1.57 4.77 -9.92
C VAL A 81 -2.99 5.31 -9.75
N ASN A 82 -3.14 6.56 -9.31
CA ASN A 82 -4.46 7.18 -9.13
C ASN A 82 -5.23 7.27 -10.45
N GLN A 83 -4.56 7.68 -11.54
CA GLN A 83 -5.18 7.69 -12.87
C GLN A 83 -5.63 6.30 -13.31
N GLN A 84 -4.81 5.26 -13.10
CA GLN A 84 -5.19 3.89 -13.44
C GLN A 84 -6.36 3.39 -12.57
N LEU A 85 -6.41 3.73 -11.29
CA LEU A 85 -7.54 3.41 -10.40
C LEU A 85 -8.84 4.05 -10.88
N GLU A 86 -8.80 5.30 -11.33
CA GLU A 86 -9.97 5.97 -11.93
C GLU A 86 -10.46 5.20 -13.18
N GLN A 87 -9.53 4.75 -14.04
CA GLN A 87 -9.89 3.94 -15.21
C GLN A 87 -10.54 2.59 -14.82
N LEU A 88 -10.05 1.95 -13.76
CA LEU A 88 -10.63 0.69 -13.26
C LEU A 88 -12.05 0.86 -12.72
N VAL A 89 -12.40 2.03 -12.19
CA VAL A 89 -13.78 2.34 -11.77
C VAL A 89 -14.69 2.59 -12.98
N LEU A 90 -14.17 3.26 -14.01
CA LEU A 90 -14.94 3.59 -15.22
C LEU A 90 -15.16 2.37 -16.13
N ALA A 91 -14.17 1.49 -16.23
CA ALA A 91 -14.19 0.30 -17.07
C ALA A 91 -13.60 -0.89 -16.30
N PRO A 92 -14.32 -1.43 -15.30
CA PRO A 92 -13.82 -2.54 -14.50
C PRO A 92 -13.67 -3.80 -15.36
N PRO A 93 -12.46 -4.38 -15.44
CA PRO A 93 -12.27 -5.63 -16.16
C PRO A 93 -12.97 -6.79 -15.43
N MET A 94 -13.51 -7.74 -16.20
CA MET A 94 -14.17 -8.90 -15.62
C MET A 94 -13.18 -9.81 -14.89
N GLY A 95 -13.59 -10.35 -13.75
CA GLY A 95 -12.82 -11.32 -12.97
C GLY A 95 -11.79 -10.72 -12.02
N ILE A 96 -11.84 -9.41 -11.76
CA ILE A 96 -11.10 -8.81 -10.64
C ILE A 96 -11.94 -8.89 -9.37
N GLU A 97 -11.41 -9.64 -8.41
CA GLU A 97 -12.03 -9.90 -7.13
C GLU A 97 -11.11 -9.57 -5.96
N THR A 98 -9.79 -9.59 -6.18
CA THR A 98 -8.79 -9.43 -5.13
C THR A 98 -7.87 -8.23 -5.37
N TRP A 99 -7.32 -7.71 -4.27
CA TRP A 99 -6.31 -6.67 -4.34
C TRP A 99 -5.07 -7.08 -5.13
N ASP A 100 -4.60 -8.32 -5.01
CA ASP A 100 -3.41 -8.77 -5.76
C ASP A 100 -3.65 -8.72 -7.27
N GLN A 101 -4.86 -9.05 -7.73
CA GLN A 101 -5.25 -8.92 -9.15
C GLN A 101 -5.27 -7.45 -9.59
N VAL A 102 -5.84 -6.55 -8.77
CA VAL A 102 -5.80 -5.12 -9.05
C VAL A 102 -4.37 -4.62 -9.11
N ARG A 103 -3.55 -4.91 -8.09
CA ARG A 103 -2.18 -4.42 -7.96
C ARG A 103 -1.33 -4.79 -9.17
N ALA A 104 -1.51 -5.99 -9.73
CA ALA A 104 -0.81 -6.43 -10.93
C ALA A 104 -1.11 -5.58 -12.18
N LEU A 105 -2.25 -4.87 -12.21
CA LEU A 105 -2.64 -3.98 -13.30
C LEU A 105 -2.27 -2.51 -13.07
N LEU A 106 -1.86 -2.15 -11.85
CA LEU A 106 -1.42 -0.80 -11.54
C LEU A 106 0.01 -0.58 -12.04
N PRO A 107 0.40 0.68 -12.35
CA PRO A 107 1.79 1.02 -12.62
C PRO A 107 2.68 0.55 -11.47
N GLN A 108 3.69 -0.26 -11.77
CA GLN A 108 4.62 -0.76 -10.77
C GLN A 108 5.68 0.32 -10.45
N PRO A 109 6.14 0.43 -9.19
CA PRO A 109 7.08 1.47 -8.79
C PRO A 109 8.40 1.39 -9.57
N GLU A 110 8.85 0.19 -9.95
CA GLU A 110 10.09 -0.04 -10.71
C GLU A 110 10.08 0.58 -12.11
N ALA A 111 8.90 0.92 -12.65
CA ALA A 111 8.78 1.60 -13.94
C ALA A 111 9.12 3.11 -13.86
N PHE A 112 9.37 3.65 -12.67
CA PHE A 112 9.64 5.07 -12.43
C PHE A 112 11.10 5.29 -12.06
N ALA A 113 11.58 6.51 -12.30
CA ALA A 113 12.98 6.90 -12.12
C ALA A 113 13.37 7.12 -10.66
N TRP A 114 13.16 6.10 -9.81
CA TRP A 114 13.63 6.09 -8.45
C TRP A 114 15.16 6.02 -8.43
N PRO A 115 15.86 6.87 -7.66
CA PRO A 115 17.27 6.65 -7.40
C PRO A 115 17.46 5.41 -6.52
N GLU A 116 18.70 4.94 -6.45
CA GLU A 116 19.09 3.83 -5.58
C GLU A 116 18.74 4.14 -4.12
N LYS A 117 18.26 3.12 -3.40
CA LYS A 117 17.92 3.25 -1.99
C LYS A 117 19.18 3.59 -1.22
N ALA A 118 19.16 4.66 -0.43
CA ALA A 118 20.27 4.92 0.46
C ALA A 118 20.21 3.97 1.64
N GLU A 119 21.21 3.10 1.75
CA GLU A 119 21.51 2.42 3.00
C GLU A 119 22.32 3.39 3.86
N LEU A 120 21.68 3.92 4.90
CA LEU A 120 22.45 4.57 5.97
C LEU A 120 23.08 3.45 6.80
N PRO A 121 24.41 3.44 7.01
CA PRO A 121 25.01 2.50 7.93
C PRO A 121 24.40 2.73 9.31
N LEU A 122 23.58 1.77 9.77
CA LEU A 122 23.11 1.72 11.14
C LEU A 122 24.35 1.48 12.00
N ASP A 123 24.72 2.49 12.77
CA ASP A 123 25.82 2.57 13.73
C ASP A 123 26.41 1.20 14.10
N THR A 124 27.41 0.74 13.33
CA THR A 124 28.22 -0.41 13.73
C THR A 124 29.12 0.09 14.84
N GLY A 125 28.59 -0.01 16.07
CA GLY A 125 29.12 0.57 17.29
C GLY A 125 30.63 0.62 17.34
N THR A 126 31.18 1.80 17.10
CA THR A 126 32.54 2.11 17.49
C THR A 126 32.43 2.81 18.83
N PRO A 127 32.77 2.16 19.97
CA PRO A 127 32.88 2.92 21.20
C PRO A 127 33.95 3.98 20.96
N ALA A 128 33.61 5.23 21.27
CA ALA A 128 34.60 6.30 21.34
C ALA A 128 35.66 5.86 22.36
N VAL A 129 36.82 5.44 21.86
CA VAL A 129 37.98 5.21 22.71
C VAL A 129 38.53 6.58 23.04
N GLU A 130 38.31 7.01 24.28
CA GLU A 130 39.05 8.11 24.90
C GLU A 130 40.54 7.76 24.90
N LEU A 131 41.37 8.63 24.29
CA LEU A 131 42.74 8.91 24.68
C LEU A 131 43.08 10.38 24.34
#